data_AF-A0A8S1ECN1-F1
#
_entry.id   AF-A0A8S1ECN1-F1
#
_cell.length_a   1.000
_cell.length_b   1.000
_cell.length_c   1.000
_cell.angle_alpha   90.00
_cell.angle_beta   90.00
_cell.angle_gamma   90.00
#
_symmetry.space_group_name_H-M   'P 1'
#
loop_
_entity.id
_entity.type
_entity.pdbx_description
1 polymer ?
#
loop_
_entity_poly.entity_id
_entity_poly.type
_entity_poly.pdbx_seq_one_letter_code
_entity_poly.pdbx_strand_id
1 'polypeptide(L)'
;MKLFENRKNIFFERLLYSNPGSTNKVFNINEWRRDIENRIDGQKWIIMATSAAGHAALNAAQRKPSNVLGLFLFCPGTNLDLNFVNTIAPGALNMLLEKGQLIYPPSRNGHAALIDVKGLQEYVDTCITKTPGDIDINCPVTIVHGTEDTLVPYENSVKLLDRLNSSKKELVTIEGGTHYFDRFEISELVEECLNEAQLMEILINQNNYSKHKLPGNGVSVSVEFWIQEINSISEMTNDFELEMYINEMWNDPNLRIWTPNTCFVNSKIAEIHESPFLNVFLTLFSNGTVWANYRVKIKGPCNMDLEDFPMDTQSCRLNYQSFSYNNEEVRLHWKTYRKPVFTLQEIQIADFFLREITPAVIRRSYPAGSWDELIVTFVFERRYMWYFLQAYLPTFFSIFISWLAFSLGPHAITPRTVIGVNALLSMIFHFGSIMKNLPRVSYIKAIDIWMLCSMTFVFLSLIELAIVGYKSQKNSPDNLKLIEKIDKIACFLFPAAFSVFNIIYWARYGFKIG
;
A
#
# COMPACT_ATOMS: atom_id res chain seq x y z
N MET A 1 -11.33 -18.72 -14.68
CA MET A 1 -12.34 -19.81 -14.78
C MET A 1 -11.85 -21.14 -14.19
N LYS A 2 -10.79 -21.79 -14.71
CA LYS A 2 -10.30 -23.11 -14.21
C LYS A 2 -10.07 -23.23 -12.69
N LEU A 3 -9.61 -22.15 -12.04
CA LEU A 3 -9.44 -22.13 -10.58
C LEU A 3 -10.77 -22.33 -9.84
N PHE A 4 -11.85 -21.73 -10.33
CA PHE A 4 -13.19 -21.82 -9.74
C PHE A 4 -13.82 -23.19 -9.96
N GLU A 5 -13.62 -23.77 -11.15
CA GLU A 5 -14.02 -25.15 -11.45
C GLU A 5 -13.38 -26.12 -10.45
N ASN A 6 -12.05 -26.05 -10.32
CA ASN A 6 -11.29 -26.97 -9.50
C ASN A 6 -11.49 -26.78 -7.98
N ARG A 7 -11.71 -25.55 -7.51
CA ARG A 7 -11.76 -25.23 -6.07
C ARG A 7 -13.16 -25.03 -5.51
N LYS A 8 -14.11 -24.64 -6.36
CA LYS A 8 -15.48 -24.28 -5.95
C LYS A 8 -16.57 -25.08 -6.67
N ASN A 9 -16.21 -25.96 -7.61
CA ASN A 9 -17.15 -26.65 -8.49
C ASN A 9 -18.12 -25.67 -9.18
N ILE A 10 -17.59 -24.53 -9.64
CA ILE A 10 -18.33 -23.55 -10.44
C ILE A 10 -17.86 -23.66 -11.88
N PHE A 11 -18.76 -24.01 -12.78
CA PHE A 11 -18.47 -24.24 -14.19
C PHE A 11 -18.82 -23.01 -15.04
N PHE A 12 -18.05 -22.81 -16.11
CA PHE A 12 -18.22 -21.72 -17.05
C PHE A 12 -18.45 -22.30 -18.45
N GLU A 13 -19.62 -22.10 -19.04
CA GLU A 13 -19.86 -22.59 -20.40
C GLU A 13 -20.91 -21.77 -21.15
N ARG A 14 -20.74 -21.71 -22.47
CA ARG A 14 -21.80 -21.33 -23.41
C ARG A 14 -22.72 -22.53 -23.66
N LEU A 15 -23.90 -22.51 -23.03
CA LEU A 15 -24.83 -23.63 -23.11
C LEU A 15 -25.57 -23.65 -24.46
N LEU A 16 -25.17 -24.57 -25.34
CA LEU A 16 -25.75 -24.73 -26.68
C LEU A 16 -27.07 -25.52 -26.65
N TYR A 17 -27.93 -25.23 -27.63
CA TYR A 17 -29.15 -25.99 -27.87
C TYR A 17 -28.81 -27.43 -28.27
N SER A 18 -29.55 -28.43 -27.79
CA SER A 18 -29.28 -29.85 -28.05
C SER A 18 -29.48 -30.28 -29.50
N ASN A 19 -30.31 -29.56 -30.27
CA ASN A 19 -30.63 -29.89 -31.65
C ASN A 19 -30.27 -28.74 -32.62
N PRO A 20 -29.01 -28.26 -32.63
CA PRO A 20 -28.63 -27.14 -33.48
C PRO A 20 -28.73 -27.57 -34.94
N GLY A 21 -29.42 -26.79 -35.76
CA GLY A 21 -29.48 -27.06 -37.20
C GLY A 21 -30.42 -28.18 -37.64
N SER A 22 -31.25 -28.71 -36.74
CA SER A 22 -32.19 -29.75 -37.12
C SER A 22 -33.27 -29.21 -38.04
N THR A 23 -33.40 -29.82 -39.22
CA THR A 23 -34.51 -29.59 -40.15
C THR A 23 -35.66 -30.57 -39.95
N ASN A 24 -35.48 -31.58 -39.09
CA ASN A 24 -36.46 -32.62 -38.82
C ASN A 24 -37.20 -32.41 -37.48
N LYS A 25 -36.69 -31.48 -36.66
CA LYS A 25 -37.26 -31.13 -35.36
C LYS A 25 -37.42 -29.63 -35.28
N VAL A 26 -38.62 -29.20 -34.90
CA VAL A 26 -38.94 -27.78 -34.76
C VAL A 26 -38.09 -27.17 -33.64
N PHE A 27 -37.43 -26.06 -33.92
CA PHE A 27 -36.74 -25.26 -32.93
C PHE A 27 -37.73 -24.70 -31.91
N ASN A 28 -37.46 -24.95 -30.63
CA ASN A 28 -38.29 -24.45 -29.55
C ASN A 28 -37.42 -23.87 -28.42
N ILE A 29 -37.64 -22.60 -28.09
CA ILE A 29 -36.85 -21.91 -27.06
C ILE A 29 -37.05 -22.49 -25.65
N ASN A 30 -38.25 -23.01 -25.36
CA ASN A 30 -38.55 -23.68 -24.09
C ASN A 30 -37.87 -25.05 -23.99
N GLU A 31 -37.51 -25.66 -25.12
CA GLU A 31 -36.64 -26.82 -25.14
C GLU A 31 -35.20 -26.42 -24.79
N TRP A 32 -34.68 -25.33 -25.38
CA TRP A 32 -33.35 -24.83 -25.03
C TRP A 32 -33.25 -24.44 -23.53
N ARG A 33 -34.29 -23.81 -22.98
CA ARG A 33 -34.36 -23.58 -21.52
C ARG A 33 -34.27 -24.90 -20.75
N ARG A 34 -35.00 -25.94 -21.16
CA ARG A 34 -34.94 -27.26 -20.51
C ARG A 34 -33.56 -27.91 -20.63
N ASP A 35 -32.88 -27.74 -21.77
CA ASP A 35 -31.51 -28.21 -21.96
C ASP A 35 -30.56 -27.53 -20.96
N ILE A 36 -30.71 -26.21 -20.75
CA ILE A 36 -29.97 -25.46 -19.74
C ILE A 36 -30.30 -26.00 -18.34
N GLU A 37 -31.59 -26.06 -17.98
CA GLU A 37 -32.05 -26.52 -16.66
C GLU A 37 -31.53 -27.93 -16.31
N ASN A 38 -31.53 -28.85 -17.28
CA ASN A 38 -31.03 -30.22 -17.09
C ASN A 38 -29.52 -30.26 -16.92
N ARG A 39 -28.78 -29.42 -17.66
CA ARG A 39 -27.31 -29.40 -17.62
C ARG A 39 -26.76 -28.77 -16.35
N ILE A 40 -27.47 -27.77 -15.82
CA ILE A 40 -27.06 -27.09 -14.58
C ILE A 40 -27.51 -27.82 -13.31
N ASP A 41 -28.33 -28.86 -13.43
CA ASP A 41 -28.92 -29.53 -12.28
C ASP A 41 -27.84 -30.16 -11.38
N GLY A 42 -27.95 -29.93 -10.07
CA GLY A 42 -26.98 -30.39 -9.08
C GLY A 42 -25.61 -29.70 -9.09
N GLN A 43 -25.34 -28.77 -10.02
CA GLN A 43 -24.08 -28.06 -10.14
C GLN A 43 -24.25 -26.54 -10.15
N LYS A 44 -23.15 -25.81 -9.94
CA LYS A 44 -23.12 -24.34 -9.94
C LYS A 44 -22.51 -23.85 -11.24
N TRP A 45 -23.20 -22.95 -11.93
CA TRP A 45 -22.85 -22.51 -13.27
C TRP A 45 -22.87 -21.01 -13.39
N ILE A 46 -21.91 -20.48 -14.15
CA ILE A 46 -21.96 -19.15 -14.74
C ILE A 46 -22.25 -19.36 -16.22
N ILE A 47 -23.41 -18.88 -16.65
CA ILE A 47 -23.94 -19.18 -17.98
C ILE A 47 -23.60 -18.03 -18.93
N MET A 48 -23.01 -18.38 -20.07
CA MET A 48 -22.82 -17.47 -21.20
C MET A 48 -23.91 -17.75 -22.23
N ALA A 49 -24.74 -16.75 -22.54
CA ALA A 49 -25.86 -16.90 -23.44
C ALA A 49 -25.82 -15.82 -24.53
N THR A 50 -26.01 -16.24 -25.78
CA THR A 50 -25.93 -15.37 -26.95
C THR A 50 -27.27 -15.31 -27.67
N SER A 51 -27.71 -14.14 -28.14
CA SER A 51 -28.91 -14.01 -28.95
C SER A 51 -30.13 -14.66 -28.28
N ALA A 52 -30.90 -15.48 -28.99
CA ALA A 52 -32.09 -16.17 -28.44
C ALA A 52 -31.80 -16.96 -27.15
N ALA A 53 -30.58 -17.48 -26.95
CA ALA A 53 -30.20 -18.17 -25.73
C ALA A 53 -30.37 -17.31 -24.47
N GLY A 54 -30.28 -15.97 -24.60
CA GLY A 54 -30.40 -15.05 -23.48
C GLY A 54 -31.75 -15.16 -22.78
N HIS A 55 -32.83 -15.30 -23.55
CA HIS A 55 -34.16 -15.54 -23.01
C HIS A 55 -34.25 -16.88 -22.25
N ALA A 56 -33.68 -17.94 -22.81
CA ALA A 56 -33.65 -19.25 -22.19
C ALA A 56 -32.84 -19.26 -20.88
N ALA A 57 -31.67 -18.62 -20.88
CA ALA A 57 -30.79 -18.51 -19.71
C ALA A 57 -31.42 -17.69 -18.58
N LEU A 58 -32.07 -16.57 -18.90
CA LEU A 58 -32.79 -15.76 -17.91
C LEU A 58 -33.90 -16.56 -17.22
N ASN A 59 -34.73 -17.30 -17.97
CA ASN A 59 -35.75 -18.16 -17.39
C ASN A 59 -35.16 -19.31 -16.55
N ALA A 60 -34.08 -19.93 -17.02
CA ALA A 60 -33.41 -20.97 -16.28
C ALA A 60 -32.87 -20.45 -14.95
N ALA A 61 -32.32 -19.22 -14.93
CA ALA A 61 -31.86 -18.56 -13.71
C ALA A 61 -33.01 -18.27 -12.73
N GLN A 62 -34.19 -17.85 -13.21
CA GLN A 62 -35.37 -17.67 -12.34
C GLN A 62 -35.86 -18.97 -11.71
N ARG A 63 -35.79 -20.08 -12.46
CA ARG A 63 -36.32 -21.38 -12.01
C ARG A 63 -35.34 -22.19 -11.18
N LYS A 64 -34.04 -22.02 -11.43
CA LYS A 64 -32.94 -22.69 -10.74
C LYS A 64 -31.98 -21.66 -10.13
N PRO A 65 -32.46 -20.77 -9.23
CA PRO A 65 -31.66 -19.67 -8.70
C PRO A 65 -30.47 -20.13 -7.84
N SER A 66 -30.50 -21.35 -7.31
CA SER A 66 -29.38 -21.95 -6.57
C SER A 66 -28.24 -22.47 -7.46
N ASN A 67 -28.52 -22.72 -8.74
CA ASN A 67 -27.60 -23.34 -9.67
C ASN A 67 -26.94 -22.31 -10.58
N VAL A 68 -27.63 -21.22 -10.91
CA VAL A 68 -27.06 -20.12 -11.71
C VAL A 68 -26.47 -19.06 -10.80
N LEU A 69 -25.14 -18.96 -10.80
CA LEU A 69 -24.40 -18.00 -9.97
C LEU A 69 -24.09 -16.68 -10.67
N GLY A 70 -24.22 -16.63 -11.99
CA GLY A 70 -24.02 -15.42 -12.79
C GLY A 70 -24.44 -15.64 -14.24
N LEU A 71 -24.82 -14.56 -14.91
CA LEU A 71 -25.24 -14.55 -16.31
C LEU A 71 -24.40 -13.56 -17.12
N PHE A 72 -23.83 -14.02 -18.23
CA PHE A 72 -23.26 -13.19 -19.28
C PHE A 72 -24.14 -13.30 -20.52
N LEU A 73 -24.80 -12.21 -20.88
CA LEU A 73 -25.77 -12.11 -21.97
C LEU A 73 -25.19 -11.30 -23.12
N PHE A 74 -24.86 -11.96 -24.23
CA PHE A 74 -24.30 -11.34 -25.43
C PHE A 74 -25.40 -11.10 -26.46
N CYS A 75 -25.67 -9.83 -26.77
CA CYS A 75 -26.77 -9.40 -27.65
C CYS A 75 -28.08 -10.17 -27.37
N PRO A 76 -28.60 -10.17 -26.13
CA PRO A 76 -29.70 -11.05 -25.75
C PRO A 76 -30.96 -10.78 -26.59
N GLY A 77 -31.36 -11.79 -27.35
CA GLY A 77 -32.60 -11.81 -28.12
C GLY A 77 -33.79 -11.86 -27.17
N THR A 78 -34.16 -10.70 -26.65
CA THR A 78 -35.30 -10.48 -25.76
C THR A 78 -36.16 -9.39 -26.37
N ASN A 79 -37.44 -9.37 -26.03
CA ASN A 79 -38.40 -8.39 -26.55
C ASN A 79 -38.51 -8.41 -28.10
N LEU A 80 -38.35 -9.58 -28.71
CA LEU A 80 -38.56 -9.79 -30.14
C LEU A 80 -40.02 -10.20 -30.41
N ASP A 81 -40.58 -9.74 -31.52
CA ASP A 81 -41.92 -10.11 -31.99
C ASP A 81 -41.84 -11.12 -33.15
N LEU A 82 -43.00 -11.51 -33.70
CA LEU A 82 -43.03 -12.39 -34.88
C LEU A 82 -42.38 -11.76 -36.12
N ASN A 83 -42.29 -10.42 -36.21
CA ASN A 83 -41.70 -9.76 -37.37
C ASN A 83 -40.19 -9.96 -37.44
N PHE A 84 -39.54 -10.33 -36.32
CA PHE A 84 -38.12 -10.63 -36.28
C PHE A 84 -37.69 -11.65 -37.36
N VAL A 85 -38.54 -12.62 -37.73
CA VAL A 85 -38.14 -13.57 -38.78
C VAL A 85 -37.90 -12.90 -40.14
N ASN A 86 -38.52 -11.75 -40.40
CA ASN A 86 -38.28 -11.01 -41.62
C ASN A 86 -36.91 -10.30 -41.65
N THR A 87 -36.25 -10.11 -40.50
CA THR A 87 -34.95 -9.44 -40.39
C THR A 87 -33.85 -10.19 -41.11
N ILE A 88 -33.83 -11.53 -41.01
CA ILE A 88 -32.84 -12.37 -41.72
C ILE A 88 -33.38 -12.86 -43.07
N ALA A 89 -34.68 -13.13 -43.17
CA ALA A 89 -35.32 -13.60 -44.39
C ALA A 89 -36.59 -12.79 -44.70
N PRO A 90 -36.48 -11.70 -45.50
CA PRO A 90 -37.63 -10.86 -45.84
C PRO A 90 -38.77 -11.66 -46.47
N GLY A 91 -39.98 -11.51 -45.93
CA GLY A 91 -41.18 -12.25 -46.38
C GLY A 91 -41.37 -13.62 -45.73
N ALA A 92 -40.44 -14.07 -44.88
CA ALA A 92 -40.53 -15.35 -44.17
C ALA A 92 -41.79 -15.45 -43.28
N LEU A 93 -42.24 -14.35 -42.66
CA LEU A 93 -43.44 -14.38 -41.82
C LEU A 93 -44.69 -14.76 -42.62
N ASN A 94 -44.86 -14.22 -43.83
CA ASN A 94 -46.02 -14.55 -44.68
C ASN A 94 -45.97 -16.02 -45.09
N MET A 95 -44.79 -16.51 -45.47
CA MET A 95 -44.59 -17.93 -45.82
C MET A 95 -44.87 -18.85 -44.62
N LEU A 96 -44.47 -18.44 -43.42
CA LEU A 96 -44.70 -19.17 -42.18
C LEU A 96 -46.19 -19.23 -41.84
N LEU A 97 -46.92 -18.12 -42.01
CA LEU A 97 -48.37 -18.06 -41.78
C LEU A 97 -49.17 -18.89 -42.78
N GLU A 98 -48.72 -18.96 -44.05
CA GLU A 98 -49.36 -19.79 -45.08
C GLU A 98 -49.08 -21.28 -44.93
N LYS A 99 -47.82 -21.67 -44.65
CA LYS A 99 -47.37 -23.07 -44.65
C LYS A 99 -47.31 -23.71 -43.27
N GLY A 100 -47.44 -22.92 -42.21
CA GLY A 100 -47.33 -23.34 -40.80
C GLY A 100 -45.89 -23.57 -40.32
N GLN A 101 -44.97 -24.00 -41.19
CA GLN A 101 -43.56 -24.25 -40.88
C GLN A 101 -42.62 -23.78 -42.01
N LEU A 102 -41.38 -23.43 -41.66
CA LEU A 102 -40.36 -22.96 -42.60
C LEU A 102 -38.96 -23.39 -42.13
N ILE A 103 -38.09 -23.78 -43.06
CA ILE A 103 -36.65 -23.89 -42.79
C ILE A 103 -36.06 -22.49 -42.85
N TYR A 104 -35.71 -21.94 -41.70
CA TYR A 104 -35.21 -20.59 -41.53
C TYR A 104 -33.69 -20.55 -41.66
N PRO A 105 -33.14 -19.68 -42.52
CA PRO A 105 -31.69 -19.61 -42.74
C PRO A 105 -30.97 -19.06 -41.50
N PRO A 106 -29.72 -19.47 -41.26
CA PRO A 106 -28.88 -18.87 -40.23
C PRO A 106 -28.53 -17.43 -40.61
N SER A 107 -28.38 -16.58 -39.61
CA SER A 107 -28.03 -15.17 -39.81
C SER A 107 -26.55 -14.96 -40.20
N ARG A 108 -25.64 -15.86 -39.79
CA ARG A 108 -24.23 -15.93 -40.23
C ARG A 108 -23.60 -17.26 -39.79
N ASN A 109 -22.79 -17.90 -40.65
CA ASN A 109 -21.96 -19.10 -40.37
C ASN A 109 -22.54 -20.07 -39.33
N GLY A 110 -23.80 -20.46 -39.51
CA GLY A 110 -24.56 -21.30 -38.58
C GLY A 110 -25.41 -22.33 -39.31
N HIS A 111 -26.37 -22.91 -38.61
CA HIS A 111 -27.26 -23.92 -39.19
C HIS A 111 -28.67 -23.38 -39.38
N ALA A 112 -29.30 -23.76 -40.49
CA ALA A 112 -30.72 -23.48 -40.70
C ALA A 112 -31.57 -24.24 -39.68
N ALA A 113 -32.68 -23.65 -39.23
CA ALA A 113 -33.55 -24.22 -38.21
C ALA A 113 -34.97 -24.40 -38.77
N LEU A 114 -35.59 -25.55 -38.54
CA LEU A 114 -37.02 -25.68 -38.78
C LEU A 114 -37.78 -24.88 -37.72
N ILE A 115 -38.54 -23.86 -38.11
CA ILE A 115 -39.38 -23.05 -37.22
C ILE A 115 -40.85 -23.20 -37.61
N ASP A 116 -41.75 -22.98 -36.64
CA ASP A 116 -43.18 -22.95 -36.86
C ASP A 116 -43.83 -21.74 -36.18
N VAL A 117 -45.05 -21.39 -36.62
CA VAL A 117 -45.78 -20.24 -36.03
C VAL A 117 -46.02 -20.45 -34.53
N LYS A 118 -46.33 -21.70 -34.15
CA LYS A 118 -46.66 -22.06 -32.76
C LYS A 118 -45.48 -21.82 -31.82
N GLY A 119 -44.28 -22.28 -32.17
CA GLY A 119 -43.08 -22.14 -31.35
C GLY A 119 -42.57 -20.70 -31.27
N LEU A 120 -42.71 -19.91 -32.35
CA LEU A 120 -42.41 -18.49 -32.31
C LEU A 120 -43.40 -17.72 -31.44
N GLN A 121 -44.70 -18.00 -31.58
CA GLN A 121 -45.72 -17.39 -30.74
C GLN A 121 -45.50 -17.76 -29.28
N GLU A 122 -45.14 -19.02 -29.00
CA GLU A 122 -44.79 -19.47 -27.65
C GLU A 122 -43.59 -18.71 -27.08
N TYR A 123 -42.52 -18.48 -27.85
CA TYR A 123 -41.41 -17.62 -27.43
C TYR A 123 -41.88 -16.19 -27.13
N VAL A 124 -42.67 -15.62 -28.03
CA VAL A 124 -43.21 -14.27 -27.92
C VAL A 124 -44.08 -14.13 -26.66
N ASP A 125 -44.89 -15.13 -26.33
CA ASP A 125 -45.81 -15.13 -25.18
C ASP A 125 -45.08 -15.41 -23.86
N THR A 126 -44.03 -16.23 -23.90
CA THR A 126 -43.24 -16.61 -22.71
C THR A 126 -42.04 -15.71 -22.48
N CYS A 127 -41.80 -14.71 -23.35
CA CYS A 127 -40.67 -13.80 -23.26
C CYS A 127 -40.64 -13.09 -21.90
N ILE A 128 -39.51 -13.16 -21.20
CA ILE A 128 -39.34 -12.60 -19.84
C ILE A 128 -39.53 -11.07 -19.80
N THR A 129 -39.35 -10.41 -20.94
CA THR A 129 -39.60 -8.97 -21.08
C THR A 129 -41.08 -8.64 -21.39
N LYS A 130 -41.96 -9.63 -21.54
CA LYS A 130 -43.40 -9.38 -21.74
C LYS A 130 -44.23 -9.44 -20.46
N THR A 131 -43.76 -10.16 -19.43
CA THR A 131 -44.40 -10.11 -18.12
C THR A 131 -44.34 -8.68 -17.59
N PRO A 132 -45.43 -8.12 -17.02
CA PRO A 132 -45.38 -6.78 -16.44
C PRO A 132 -44.56 -6.76 -15.14
N GLY A 133 -43.88 -5.64 -14.86
CA GLY A 133 -43.11 -5.43 -13.63
C GLY A 133 -41.61 -5.76 -13.74
N ASP A 134 -40.96 -5.85 -12.58
CA ASP A 134 -39.53 -6.14 -12.48
C ASP A 134 -39.23 -7.63 -12.74
N ILE A 135 -38.01 -7.91 -13.19
CA ILE A 135 -37.52 -9.24 -13.53
C ILE A 135 -36.50 -9.64 -12.46
N ASP A 136 -36.95 -10.41 -11.47
CA ASP A 136 -36.10 -10.87 -10.38
C ASP A 136 -35.11 -11.96 -10.85
N ILE A 137 -33.81 -11.72 -10.65
CA ILE A 137 -32.72 -12.66 -10.93
C ILE A 137 -31.75 -12.68 -9.74
N ASN A 138 -31.61 -13.83 -9.07
CA ASN A 138 -30.81 -13.97 -7.84
C ASN A 138 -29.29 -14.05 -8.04
N CYS A 139 -28.78 -13.61 -9.20
CA CYS A 139 -27.36 -13.63 -9.52
C CYS A 139 -26.96 -12.40 -10.35
N PRO A 140 -25.68 -11.99 -10.33
CA PRO A 140 -25.19 -10.91 -11.17
C PRO A 140 -25.47 -11.14 -12.66
N VAL A 141 -25.90 -10.09 -13.35
CA VAL A 141 -26.19 -10.13 -14.79
C VAL A 141 -25.38 -9.08 -15.52
N THR A 142 -24.56 -9.54 -16.48
CA THR A 142 -23.79 -8.70 -17.39
C THR A 142 -24.37 -8.83 -18.78
N ILE A 143 -24.81 -7.72 -19.34
CA ILE A 143 -25.25 -7.66 -20.73
C ILE A 143 -24.13 -7.02 -21.54
N VAL A 144 -23.73 -7.65 -22.65
CA VAL A 144 -22.77 -7.09 -23.60
C VAL A 144 -23.45 -6.93 -24.94
N HIS A 145 -23.47 -5.72 -25.49
CA HIS A 145 -24.19 -5.42 -26.72
C HIS A 145 -23.49 -4.35 -27.55
N GLY A 146 -23.33 -4.62 -28.85
CA GLY A 146 -22.86 -3.63 -29.83
C GLY A 146 -23.92 -2.59 -30.21
N THR A 147 -23.52 -1.33 -30.42
CA THR A 147 -24.46 -0.24 -30.74
C THR A 147 -25.04 -0.32 -32.16
N GLU A 148 -24.45 -1.09 -33.06
CA GLU A 148 -24.84 -1.24 -34.47
C GLU A 148 -25.39 -2.64 -34.77
N ASP A 149 -26.01 -3.29 -33.78
CA ASP A 149 -26.68 -4.59 -33.96
C ASP A 149 -27.96 -4.44 -34.79
N THR A 150 -27.92 -4.92 -36.03
CA THR A 150 -29.05 -4.89 -36.97
C THR A 150 -29.99 -6.09 -36.82
N LEU A 151 -29.63 -7.11 -36.04
CA LEU A 151 -30.42 -8.31 -35.82
C LEU A 151 -31.27 -8.18 -34.56
N VAL A 152 -30.62 -7.87 -33.44
CA VAL A 152 -31.30 -7.65 -32.15
C VAL A 152 -31.10 -6.20 -31.75
N PRO A 153 -32.15 -5.37 -31.70
CA PRO A 153 -32.00 -3.96 -31.37
C PRO A 153 -31.34 -3.72 -30.01
N TYR A 154 -30.36 -2.82 -29.96
CA TYR A 154 -29.65 -2.44 -28.73
C TYR A 154 -30.59 -1.98 -27.62
N GLU A 155 -31.67 -1.28 -27.96
CA GLU A 155 -32.68 -0.77 -27.03
C GLU A 155 -33.36 -1.89 -26.25
N ASN A 156 -33.40 -3.13 -26.78
CA ASN A 156 -33.95 -4.26 -26.04
C ASN A 156 -33.09 -4.59 -24.81
N SER A 157 -31.77 -4.44 -24.90
CA SER A 157 -30.87 -4.65 -23.77
C SER A 157 -30.95 -3.53 -22.73
N VAL A 158 -31.16 -2.28 -23.16
CA VAL A 158 -31.42 -1.16 -22.25
C VAL A 158 -32.72 -1.41 -21.47
N LYS A 159 -33.81 -1.75 -22.17
CA LYS A 159 -35.10 -2.08 -21.53
C LYS A 159 -35.03 -3.29 -20.61
N LEU A 160 -34.25 -4.30 -20.97
CA LEU A 160 -34.01 -5.46 -20.12
C LEU A 160 -33.28 -5.03 -18.84
N LEU A 161 -32.18 -4.25 -18.97
CA LEU A 161 -31.40 -3.76 -17.83
C LEU A 161 -32.25 -2.95 -16.85
N ASP A 162 -33.09 -2.04 -17.35
CA ASP A 162 -33.95 -1.19 -16.52
C ASP A 162 -34.85 -2.02 -15.60
N ARG A 163 -35.38 -3.13 -16.14
CA ARG A 163 -36.33 -4.00 -15.45
C ARG A 163 -35.69 -5.12 -14.64
N LEU A 164 -34.42 -5.43 -14.85
CA LEU A 164 -33.73 -6.46 -14.07
C LEU A 164 -33.61 -6.03 -12.61
N ASN A 165 -34.12 -6.85 -11.70
CA ASN A 165 -33.86 -6.75 -10.26
C ASN A 165 -32.87 -7.86 -9.88
N SER A 166 -31.60 -7.50 -9.75
CA SER A 166 -30.50 -8.41 -9.44
C SER A 166 -29.54 -7.75 -8.46
N SER A 167 -28.84 -8.58 -7.67
CA SER A 167 -27.72 -8.18 -6.81
C SER A 167 -26.75 -7.19 -7.48
N LYS A 168 -26.43 -7.42 -8.76
CA LYS A 168 -25.63 -6.52 -9.59
C LYS A 168 -26.02 -6.68 -11.05
N LYS A 169 -26.26 -5.55 -11.73
CA LYS A 169 -26.58 -5.52 -13.15
C LYS A 169 -25.72 -4.51 -13.89
N GLU A 170 -25.23 -4.88 -15.06
CA GLU A 170 -24.32 -4.06 -15.84
C GLU A 170 -24.58 -4.25 -17.34
N LEU A 171 -24.50 -3.16 -18.10
CA LEU A 171 -24.54 -3.16 -19.56
C LEU A 171 -23.20 -2.64 -20.08
N VAL A 172 -22.44 -3.52 -20.70
CA VAL A 172 -21.19 -3.21 -21.39
C VAL A 172 -21.54 -2.91 -22.85
N THR A 173 -21.40 -1.65 -23.23
CA THR A 173 -21.68 -1.17 -24.58
C THR A 173 -20.41 -1.21 -25.42
N ILE A 174 -20.47 -1.88 -26.58
CA ILE A 174 -19.38 -1.88 -27.56
C ILE A 174 -19.73 -0.90 -28.67
N GLU A 175 -19.11 0.29 -28.64
CA GLU A 175 -19.31 1.32 -29.68
C GLU A 175 -18.91 0.79 -31.06
N GLY A 176 -19.81 0.92 -32.04
CA GLY A 176 -19.65 0.37 -33.39
C GLY A 176 -19.68 -1.16 -33.46
N GLY A 177 -20.00 -1.85 -32.36
CA GLY A 177 -20.11 -3.31 -32.33
C GLY A 177 -21.36 -3.82 -33.04
N THR A 178 -21.27 -5.01 -33.64
CA THR A 178 -22.40 -5.72 -34.30
C THR A 178 -22.81 -6.96 -33.50
N HIS A 179 -23.83 -7.70 -33.98
CA HIS A 179 -24.34 -8.92 -33.35
C HIS A 179 -23.30 -10.03 -33.09
N TYR A 180 -22.19 -10.06 -33.85
CA TYR A 180 -21.29 -11.22 -33.90
C TYR A 180 -19.95 -11.02 -33.22
N PHE A 181 -19.62 -9.79 -32.80
CA PHE A 181 -18.35 -9.46 -32.14
C PHE A 181 -17.12 -10.05 -32.86
N ASP A 182 -17.00 -9.85 -34.17
CA ASP A 182 -16.00 -10.48 -35.08
C ASP A 182 -14.51 -10.35 -34.68
N ARG A 183 -14.19 -9.54 -33.68
CA ARG A 183 -12.82 -9.29 -33.20
C ARG A 183 -12.41 -10.14 -32.00
N PHE A 184 -13.34 -10.81 -31.31
CA PHE A 184 -13.07 -11.48 -30.04
C PHE A 184 -13.78 -12.83 -29.95
N GLU A 185 -13.14 -13.84 -29.37
CA GLU A 185 -13.88 -15.02 -28.91
C GLU A 185 -14.75 -14.65 -27.70
N ILE A 186 -15.94 -15.25 -27.57
CA ILE A 186 -16.85 -14.97 -26.44
C ILE A 186 -16.14 -15.21 -25.10
N SER A 187 -15.28 -16.23 -25.00
CA SER A 187 -14.48 -16.48 -23.80
C SER A 187 -13.53 -15.34 -23.45
N GLU A 188 -12.88 -14.73 -24.44
CA GLU A 188 -12.01 -13.56 -24.25
C GLU A 188 -12.83 -12.35 -23.81
N LEU A 189 -13.99 -12.13 -24.46
CA LEU A 189 -14.90 -11.05 -24.09
C LEU A 189 -15.44 -11.23 -22.66
N VAL A 190 -15.71 -12.48 -22.24
CA VAL A 190 -16.11 -12.79 -20.86
C VAL A 190 -14.96 -12.49 -19.91
N GLU A 191 -13.70 -12.82 -20.22
CA GLU A 191 -12.56 -12.48 -19.37
C GLU A 191 -12.34 -10.96 -19.26
N GLU A 192 -12.53 -10.22 -20.34
CA GLU A 192 -12.49 -8.75 -20.32
C GLU A 192 -13.68 -8.13 -19.56
N CYS A 193 -14.87 -8.72 -19.68
CA CYS A 193 -16.08 -8.24 -19.01
C CYS A 193 -16.22 -8.73 -17.56
N LEU A 194 -15.51 -9.79 -17.16
CA LEU A 194 -15.47 -10.28 -15.78
C LEU A 194 -14.69 -9.28 -14.92
N ASN A 195 -15.38 -8.23 -14.47
CA ASN A 195 -14.77 -7.31 -13.53
C ASN A 195 -14.64 -7.96 -12.14
N GLU A 196 -13.64 -7.51 -11.39
CA GLU A 196 -13.36 -8.00 -10.03
C GLU A 196 -14.62 -7.96 -9.16
N ALA A 197 -15.43 -6.92 -9.27
CA ALA A 197 -16.62 -6.77 -8.46
C ALA A 197 -17.72 -7.83 -8.77
N GLN A 198 -17.89 -8.26 -10.02
CA GLN A 198 -18.79 -9.39 -10.34
C GLN A 198 -18.24 -10.72 -9.82
N LEU A 199 -16.94 -10.95 -9.96
CA LEU A 199 -16.28 -12.15 -9.44
C LEU A 199 -16.37 -12.22 -7.91
N MET A 200 -16.18 -11.08 -7.25
CA MET A 200 -16.35 -10.92 -5.81
C MET A 200 -17.78 -11.22 -5.39
N GLU A 201 -18.78 -10.72 -6.11
CA GLU A 201 -20.18 -11.01 -5.78
C GLU A 201 -20.51 -12.50 -5.90
N ILE A 202 -20.00 -13.16 -6.95
CA ILE A 202 -20.13 -14.61 -7.13
C ILE A 202 -19.45 -15.39 -5.98
N LEU A 203 -18.31 -14.90 -5.49
CA LEU A 203 -17.60 -15.51 -4.37
C LEU A 203 -18.29 -15.27 -3.02
N ILE A 204 -18.76 -14.04 -2.78
CA ILE A 204 -19.38 -13.60 -1.53
C ILE A 204 -20.78 -14.19 -1.37
N ASN A 205 -21.56 -14.28 -2.44
CA ASN A 205 -22.95 -14.74 -2.40
C ASN A 205 -23.08 -16.27 -2.24
N GLN A 206 -21.97 -16.98 -2.04
CA GLN A 206 -22.02 -18.36 -1.57
C GLN A 206 -22.41 -18.36 -0.08
N ASN A 207 -23.49 -19.06 0.29
CA ASN A 207 -24.00 -19.21 1.67
C ASN A 207 -22.98 -19.61 2.77
N ASN A 208 -21.71 -19.88 2.42
CA ASN A 208 -20.62 -20.26 3.33
C ASN A 208 -19.40 -19.32 3.25
N TYR A 209 -19.50 -18.18 2.55
CA TYR A 209 -18.43 -17.20 2.52
C TYR A 209 -18.41 -16.40 3.83
N SER A 210 -17.26 -16.42 4.51
CA SER A 210 -17.02 -15.54 5.64
C SER A 210 -15.57 -15.07 5.60
N LYS A 211 -15.39 -13.77 5.42
CA LYS A 211 -14.09 -13.09 5.49
C LYS A 211 -13.44 -13.17 6.88
N HIS A 212 -14.20 -13.57 7.90
CA HIS A 212 -13.73 -13.73 9.27
C HIS A 212 -13.23 -15.15 9.56
N LYS A 213 -13.48 -16.11 8.67
CA LYS A 213 -13.08 -17.50 8.85
C LYS A 213 -11.77 -17.78 8.13
N LEU A 214 -10.74 -18.17 8.88
CA LEU A 214 -9.42 -18.52 8.36
C LEU A 214 -9.52 -19.46 7.14
N PRO A 215 -8.72 -19.24 6.09
CA PRO A 215 -8.64 -20.10 4.90
C PRO A 215 -8.43 -21.59 5.20
N GLY A 216 -7.74 -21.92 6.31
CA GLY A 216 -7.48 -23.29 6.77
C GLY A 216 -7.30 -23.34 8.29
N ASN A 217 -6.66 -24.41 8.79
CA ASN A 217 -6.39 -24.60 10.23
C ASN A 217 -5.27 -23.68 10.77
N GLY A 218 -4.59 -22.97 9.88
CA GLY A 218 -3.56 -21.99 10.15
C GLY A 218 -3.06 -21.42 8.83
N VAL A 219 -2.61 -20.17 8.82
CA VAL A 219 -2.16 -19.47 7.62
C VAL A 219 -0.72 -19.01 7.80
N SER A 220 0.16 -19.42 6.88
CA SER A 220 1.51 -18.87 6.80
C SER A 220 1.50 -17.65 5.89
N VAL A 221 1.93 -16.51 6.43
CA VAL A 221 1.97 -15.23 5.73
C VAL A 221 3.44 -14.82 5.59
N SER A 222 3.91 -14.80 4.34
CA SER A 222 5.23 -14.30 3.99
C SER A 222 5.17 -12.79 3.81
N VAL A 223 5.97 -12.05 4.58
CA VAL A 223 5.99 -10.59 4.57
C VAL A 223 7.31 -10.06 4.02
N GLU A 224 7.24 -8.93 3.33
CA GLU A 224 8.37 -8.22 2.78
C GLU A 224 8.10 -6.71 2.68
N PHE A 225 9.09 -5.88 3.02
CA PHE A 225 8.98 -4.42 2.99
C PHE A 225 9.90 -3.81 1.95
N TRP A 226 9.37 -2.92 1.12
CA TRP A 226 10.14 -2.15 0.14
C TRP A 226 10.11 -0.69 0.56
N ILE A 227 11.22 -0.21 1.12
CA ILE A 227 11.33 1.16 1.62
C ILE A 227 11.47 2.10 0.42
N GLN A 228 10.52 3.01 0.26
CA GLN A 228 10.53 3.99 -0.82
C GLN A 228 11.37 5.21 -0.41
N GLU A 229 11.09 5.75 0.77
CA GLU A 229 11.76 6.94 1.30
C GLU A 229 11.69 6.96 2.83
N ILE A 230 12.65 7.64 3.47
CA ILE A 230 12.58 8.01 4.89
C ILE A 230 12.56 9.53 4.93
N ASN A 231 11.40 10.09 5.30
CA ASN A 231 11.09 11.50 5.13
C ASN A 231 11.77 12.36 6.19
N SER A 232 11.75 11.92 7.45
CA SER A 232 12.35 12.67 8.55
C SER A 232 12.68 11.79 9.74
N ILE A 233 13.65 12.25 10.53
CA ILE A 233 14.01 11.70 11.84
C ILE A 233 14.05 12.91 12.77
N SER A 234 13.26 12.90 13.83
CA SER A 234 13.09 14.04 14.72
C SER A 234 13.51 13.69 16.14
N GLU A 235 14.59 14.31 16.59
CA GLU A 235 15.07 14.22 17.97
C GLU A 235 14.11 14.91 18.94
N MET A 236 13.43 15.96 18.47
CA MET A 236 12.50 16.74 19.29
C MET A 236 11.28 15.91 19.71
N THR A 237 10.79 15.06 18.81
CA THR A 237 9.59 14.24 19.02
C THR A 237 9.89 12.76 19.26
N ASN A 238 11.15 12.33 19.16
CA ASN A 238 11.58 10.94 19.28
C ASN A 238 10.79 10.02 18.33
N ASP A 239 10.73 10.40 17.05
CA ASP A 239 10.11 9.61 15.99
C ASP A 239 10.81 9.78 14.64
N PHE A 240 10.44 8.89 13.73
CA PHE A 240 10.88 8.91 12.35
C PHE A 240 9.70 8.60 11.44
N GLU A 241 9.70 9.20 10.27
CA GLU A 241 8.66 9.05 9.26
C GLU A 241 9.25 8.41 8.00
N LEU A 242 8.54 7.43 7.45
CA LEU A 242 8.95 6.75 6.22
C LEU A 242 7.74 6.33 5.38
N GLU A 243 7.99 6.18 4.09
CA GLU A 243 7.05 5.63 3.12
C GLU A 243 7.58 4.29 2.61
N MET A 244 6.73 3.28 2.57
CA MET A 244 7.11 1.96 2.10
C MET A 244 5.95 1.18 1.51
N TYR A 245 6.28 0.14 0.76
CA TYR A 245 5.34 -0.87 0.31
C TYR A 245 5.45 -2.10 1.21
N ILE A 246 4.31 -2.54 1.74
CA ILE A 246 4.19 -3.78 2.48
C ILE A 246 3.65 -4.84 1.55
N ASN A 247 4.36 -5.95 1.42
CA ASN A 247 3.97 -7.09 0.61
C ASN A 247 3.67 -8.27 1.53
N GLU A 248 2.47 -8.80 1.42
CA GLU A 248 2.03 -9.98 2.14
C GLU A 248 1.58 -11.04 1.15
N MET A 249 2.04 -12.26 1.34
CA MET A 249 1.62 -13.39 0.51
C MET A 249 1.23 -14.58 1.38
N TRP A 250 0.07 -15.15 1.10
CA TRP A 250 -0.43 -16.34 1.75
C TRP A 250 -1.20 -17.21 0.76
N ASN A 251 -1.51 -18.44 1.16
CA ASN A 251 -2.33 -19.34 0.36
C ASN A 251 -3.77 -19.35 0.90
N ASP A 252 -4.74 -19.04 0.04
CA ASP A 252 -6.17 -19.15 0.33
C ASP A 252 -6.82 -20.17 -0.61
N PRO A 253 -6.77 -21.48 -0.27
CA PRO A 253 -7.33 -22.52 -1.12
C PRO A 253 -8.85 -22.42 -1.28
N ASN A 254 -9.53 -21.73 -0.37
CA ASN A 254 -10.98 -21.61 -0.33
C ASN A 254 -11.50 -20.30 -0.94
N LEU A 255 -10.61 -19.45 -1.48
CA LEU A 255 -10.94 -18.18 -2.12
C LEU A 255 -11.91 -17.34 -1.28
N ARG A 256 -11.61 -17.21 0.01
CA ARG A 256 -12.38 -16.42 0.97
C ARG A 256 -11.94 -14.97 1.04
N ILE A 257 -10.80 -14.64 0.42
CA ILE A 257 -10.23 -13.29 0.35
C ILE A 257 -10.11 -12.73 1.78
N TRP A 258 -9.69 -13.63 2.68
CA TRP A 258 -9.41 -13.32 4.07
C TRP A 258 -8.08 -12.56 4.15
N THR A 259 -7.98 -11.59 5.06
CA THR A 259 -6.77 -10.80 5.31
C THR A 259 -6.22 -11.08 6.70
N PRO A 260 -4.88 -11.01 6.90
CA PRO A 260 -4.25 -11.35 8.18
C PRO A 260 -4.38 -10.29 9.28
N ASN A 261 -5.05 -9.17 9.00
CA ASN A 261 -5.27 -8.05 9.93
C ASN A 261 -3.97 -7.58 10.60
N THR A 262 -2.94 -7.37 9.80
CA THR A 262 -1.60 -7.01 10.25
C THR A 262 -1.45 -5.50 10.44
N CYS A 263 -0.66 -5.09 11.44
CA CYS A 263 -0.46 -3.69 11.79
C CYS A 263 0.91 -3.45 12.45
N PHE A 264 1.31 -2.17 12.50
CA PHE A 264 2.44 -1.74 13.32
C PHE A 264 1.98 -1.48 14.74
N VAL A 265 2.32 -2.36 15.68
CA VAL A 265 1.84 -2.24 17.07
C VAL A 265 2.50 -1.10 17.84
N ASN A 266 3.67 -0.65 17.39
CA ASN A 266 4.39 0.45 18.02
C ASN A 266 4.30 1.77 17.25
N SER A 267 3.60 1.85 16.10
CA SER A 267 3.51 3.08 15.32
C SER A 267 2.75 4.17 16.07
N LYS A 268 3.16 5.44 15.89
CA LYS A 268 2.39 6.62 16.31
C LYS A 268 1.29 6.93 15.30
N ILE A 269 1.60 6.82 14.01
CA ILE A 269 0.69 7.02 12.87
C ILE A 269 1.01 5.97 11.81
N ALA A 270 -0.02 5.39 11.19
CA ALA A 270 0.13 4.51 10.03
C ALA A 270 -1.08 4.71 9.11
N GLU A 271 -0.82 5.18 7.90
CA GLU A 271 -1.85 5.54 6.93
C GLU A 271 -1.53 4.92 5.58
N ILE A 272 -2.57 4.43 4.87
CA ILE A 272 -2.43 3.96 3.49
C ILE A 272 -2.51 5.18 2.58
N HIS A 273 -1.63 5.26 1.59
CA HIS A 273 -1.64 6.37 0.64
C HIS A 273 -2.89 6.37 -0.25
N GLU A 274 -3.38 7.57 -0.56
CA GLU A 274 -4.48 7.79 -1.51
C GLU A 274 -4.04 8.80 -2.57
N SER A 275 -3.83 8.36 -3.82
CA SER A 275 -3.66 9.27 -4.97
C SER A 275 -3.54 8.48 -6.28
N PRO A 276 -4.53 8.53 -7.20
CA PRO A 276 -5.86 9.18 -7.10
C PRO A 276 -6.90 8.35 -6.32
N PHE A 277 -6.56 7.12 -5.94
CA PHE A 277 -7.39 6.20 -5.15
C PHE A 277 -6.53 5.55 -4.05
N LEU A 278 -7.17 4.77 -3.18
CA LEU A 278 -6.49 4.03 -2.13
C LEU A 278 -5.49 3.03 -2.72
N ASN A 279 -4.21 3.19 -2.37
CA ASN A 279 -3.10 2.42 -2.92
C ASN A 279 -2.96 1.06 -2.22
N VAL A 280 -3.97 0.21 -2.47
CA VAL A 280 -3.99 -1.20 -2.11
C VAL A 280 -4.08 -2.01 -3.38
N PHE A 281 -3.22 -2.99 -3.49
CA PHE A 281 -3.19 -3.92 -4.61
C PHE A 281 -3.40 -5.34 -4.07
N LEU A 282 -4.31 -6.09 -4.67
CA LEU A 282 -4.61 -7.46 -4.30
C LEU A 282 -4.62 -8.32 -5.57
N THR A 283 -3.82 -9.37 -5.60
CA THR A 283 -3.80 -10.32 -6.72
C THR A 283 -4.04 -11.73 -6.22
N LEU A 284 -4.97 -12.42 -6.86
CA LEU A 284 -5.22 -13.85 -6.66
C LEU A 284 -4.60 -14.66 -7.81
N PHE A 285 -3.66 -15.52 -7.48
CA PHE A 285 -3.02 -16.41 -8.44
C PHE A 285 -3.82 -17.70 -8.65
N SER A 286 -3.62 -18.32 -9.82
CA SER A 286 -4.29 -19.57 -10.23
C SER A 286 -4.00 -20.79 -9.34
N ASN A 287 -3.00 -20.72 -8.46
CA ASN A 287 -2.69 -21.75 -7.48
C ASN A 287 -3.42 -21.56 -6.12
N GLY A 288 -4.11 -20.43 -5.92
CA GLY A 288 -4.75 -20.04 -4.66
C GLY A 288 -3.88 -19.11 -3.78
N THR A 289 -2.69 -18.72 -4.25
CA THR A 289 -1.87 -17.71 -3.57
C THR A 289 -2.51 -16.35 -3.70
N VAL A 290 -2.60 -15.61 -2.62
CA VAL A 290 -3.03 -14.22 -2.57
C VAL A 290 -1.81 -13.37 -2.27
N TRP A 291 -1.63 -12.30 -3.04
CA TRP A 291 -0.63 -11.28 -2.79
C TRP A 291 -1.34 -9.96 -2.52
N ALA A 292 -1.19 -9.43 -1.32
CA ALA A 292 -1.60 -8.09 -0.96
C ALA A 292 -0.39 -7.17 -0.90
N ASN A 293 -0.54 -5.96 -1.45
CA ASN A 293 0.45 -4.91 -1.40
C ASN A 293 -0.21 -3.61 -0.92
N TYR A 294 0.42 -2.94 0.04
CA TYR A 294 -0.06 -1.70 0.63
C TYR A 294 1.04 -0.65 0.54
N ARG A 295 0.77 0.51 -0.07
CA ARG A 295 1.66 1.67 0.03
C ARG A 295 1.28 2.49 1.25
N VAL A 296 2.18 2.58 2.23
CA VAL A 296 1.89 3.18 3.54
C VAL A 296 2.88 4.26 3.92
N LYS A 297 2.35 5.30 4.59
CA LYS A 297 3.11 6.29 5.33
C LYS A 297 3.07 5.95 6.81
N ILE A 298 4.23 5.80 7.42
CA ILE A 298 4.35 5.36 8.82
C ILE A 298 5.18 6.36 9.60
N LYS A 299 4.69 6.72 10.79
CA LYS A 299 5.44 7.41 11.83
C LYS A 299 5.75 6.45 12.97
N GLY A 300 6.99 5.99 13.03
CA GLY A 300 7.49 5.07 14.06
C GLY A 300 8.12 5.81 15.24
N PRO A 301 8.12 5.22 16.44
CA PRO A 301 8.88 5.74 17.56
C PRO A 301 10.36 5.47 17.35
N CYS A 302 11.20 6.43 17.74
CA CYS A 302 12.64 6.24 17.80
C CYS A 302 13.15 6.78 19.12
N ASN A 303 13.46 5.88 20.06
CA ASN A 303 14.06 6.28 21.33
C ASN A 303 15.55 6.54 21.10
N MET A 304 15.90 7.82 21.02
CA MET A 304 17.26 8.23 20.65
C MET A 304 18.15 8.36 21.89
N ASP A 305 19.39 7.92 21.75
CA ASP A 305 20.45 8.09 22.74
C ASP A 305 21.42 9.19 22.28
N LEU A 306 21.34 10.35 22.91
CA LEU A 306 22.09 11.55 22.54
C LEU A 306 23.39 11.72 23.35
N GLU A 307 23.82 10.73 24.13
CA GLU A 307 25.04 10.83 24.95
C GLU A 307 26.28 11.22 24.11
N ASP A 308 26.46 10.60 22.95
CA ASP A 308 27.57 10.88 22.03
C ASP A 308 27.25 12.01 21.01
N PHE A 309 26.17 12.79 21.19
CA PHE A 309 25.76 13.83 20.23
C PHE A 309 26.85 14.90 20.02
N PRO A 310 27.18 15.29 18.76
CA PRO A 310 26.53 14.91 17.49
C PRO A 310 27.21 13.75 16.73
N MET A 311 28.13 13.01 17.36
CA MET A 311 28.79 11.83 16.78
C MET A 311 28.10 10.53 17.22
N ASP A 312 26.77 10.53 17.12
CA ASP A 312 25.88 9.49 17.61
C ASP A 312 25.36 8.58 16.48
N THR A 313 24.91 7.39 16.87
CA THR A 313 24.19 6.44 16.02
C THR A 313 22.86 6.10 16.67
N GLN A 314 21.77 6.21 15.90
CA GLN A 314 20.42 6.01 16.38
C GLN A 314 19.81 4.73 15.80
N SER A 315 19.11 3.97 16.64
CA SER A 315 18.44 2.73 16.25
C SER A 315 16.93 2.87 16.41
N CYS A 316 16.21 2.97 15.30
CA CYS A 316 14.76 3.09 15.28
C CYS A 316 14.12 1.77 14.87
N ARG A 317 13.04 1.36 15.54
CA ARG A 317 12.41 0.04 15.32
C ARG A 317 10.93 0.14 14.94
N LEU A 318 10.50 -0.70 14.01
CA LEU A 318 9.09 -0.95 13.72
C LEU A 318 8.76 -2.41 14.00
N ASN A 319 7.59 -2.62 14.62
CA ASN A 319 7.13 -3.91 15.07
C ASN A 319 5.82 -4.23 14.36
N TYR A 320 5.84 -5.23 13.48
CA TYR A 320 4.73 -5.62 12.63
C TYR A 320 4.20 -6.99 13.02
N GLN A 321 2.89 -7.11 13.25
CA GLN A 321 2.27 -8.37 13.64
C GLN A 321 0.79 -8.41 13.23
N SER A 322 0.15 -9.57 13.35
CA SER A 322 -1.31 -9.65 13.29
C SER A 322 -1.91 -9.03 14.56
N PHE A 323 -2.96 -8.25 14.39
CA PHE A 323 -3.71 -7.68 15.52
C PHE A 323 -4.70 -8.70 16.11
N SER A 324 -5.35 -9.48 15.24
CA SER A 324 -6.48 -10.33 15.63
C SER A 324 -6.10 -11.78 15.89
N TYR A 325 -5.07 -12.29 15.22
CA TYR A 325 -4.79 -13.73 15.18
C TYR A 325 -3.46 -14.06 15.83
N ASN A 326 -3.44 -15.08 16.69
CA ASN A 326 -2.23 -15.52 17.37
C ASN A 326 -1.33 -16.37 16.45
N ASN A 327 -0.19 -16.84 16.95
CA ASN A 327 0.77 -17.64 16.20
C ASN A 327 0.40 -19.12 16.01
N GLU A 328 -0.77 -19.56 16.45
CA GLU A 328 -1.34 -20.87 16.08
C GLU A 328 -2.23 -20.69 14.83
N GLU A 329 -2.91 -19.56 14.72
CA GLU A 329 -3.79 -19.21 13.61
C GLU A 329 -3.02 -18.60 12.43
N VAL A 330 -2.09 -17.66 12.69
CA VAL A 330 -1.35 -16.91 11.68
C VAL A 330 0.14 -16.91 12.00
N ARG A 331 0.93 -17.55 11.13
CA ARG A 331 2.40 -17.55 11.20
C ARG A 331 2.94 -16.43 10.31
N LEU A 332 3.47 -15.39 10.93
CA LEU A 332 4.17 -14.33 10.20
C LEU A 332 5.65 -14.66 10.10
N HIS A 333 6.20 -14.57 8.89
CA HIS A 333 7.63 -14.74 8.68
C HIS A 333 8.14 -13.83 7.57
N TRP A 334 9.40 -13.44 7.67
CA TRP A 334 10.08 -12.77 6.57
C TRP A 334 10.22 -13.68 5.36
N LYS A 335 10.20 -13.09 4.18
CA LYS A 335 10.53 -13.78 2.94
C LYS A 335 11.97 -14.32 2.97
N THR A 336 12.15 -15.61 2.70
CA THR A 336 13.42 -16.31 2.99
C THR A 336 14.41 -16.33 1.81
N TYR A 337 13.93 -16.26 0.57
CA TYR A 337 14.75 -16.44 -0.63
C TYR A 337 15.45 -15.16 -1.11
N ARG A 338 15.14 -14.00 -0.52
CA ARG A 338 15.80 -12.72 -0.80
C ARG A 338 15.79 -11.85 0.43
N LYS A 339 16.53 -10.74 0.40
CA LYS A 339 16.52 -9.75 1.49
C LYS A 339 15.07 -9.28 1.71
N PRO A 340 14.46 -9.52 2.89
CA PRO A 340 13.04 -9.28 3.11
C PRO A 340 12.70 -7.81 3.33
N VAL A 341 13.72 -6.97 3.52
CA VAL A 341 13.57 -5.53 3.70
C VAL A 341 14.69 -4.84 2.95
N PHE A 342 14.34 -4.04 1.95
CA PHE A 342 15.30 -3.35 1.11
C PHE A 342 14.76 -1.99 0.66
N THR A 343 15.66 -1.12 0.25
CA THR A 343 15.32 0.21 -0.26
C THR A 343 15.14 0.14 -1.78
N LEU A 344 14.11 0.81 -2.31
CA LEU A 344 13.85 0.88 -3.75
C LEU A 344 14.85 1.80 -4.47
N GLN A 345 15.35 2.79 -3.75
CA GLN A 345 16.34 3.76 -4.19
C GLN A 345 17.33 4.06 -3.07
N GLU A 346 18.39 4.80 -3.38
CA GLU A 346 19.30 5.30 -2.35
C GLU A 346 18.57 6.34 -1.48
N ILE A 347 18.53 6.11 -0.18
CA ILE A 347 17.83 6.99 0.76
C ILE A 347 18.76 8.14 1.15
N GLN A 348 18.37 9.36 0.77
CA GLN A 348 19.10 10.57 1.12
C GLN A 348 18.31 11.40 2.12
N ILE A 349 18.81 11.48 3.36
CA ILE A 349 18.27 12.32 4.43
C ILE A 349 19.30 13.41 4.72
N ALA A 350 18.85 14.63 4.98
CA ALA A 350 19.72 15.79 5.20
C ALA A 350 20.63 15.64 6.42
N ASP A 351 20.10 15.08 7.52
CA ASP A 351 20.78 15.05 8.83
C ASP A 351 21.41 13.70 9.17
N PHE A 352 21.08 12.64 8.43
CA PHE A 352 21.52 11.27 8.73
C PHE A 352 21.93 10.47 7.49
N PHE A 353 22.77 9.47 7.70
CA PHE A 353 23.02 8.37 6.79
C PHE A 353 22.32 7.11 7.31
N LEU A 354 21.61 6.41 6.42
CA LEU A 354 21.14 5.06 6.75
C LEU A 354 22.31 4.08 6.63
N ARG A 355 22.75 3.51 7.75
CA ARG A 355 23.88 2.56 7.81
C ARG A 355 23.43 1.14 7.54
N GLU A 356 22.40 0.68 8.25
CA GLU A 356 21.97 -0.72 8.18
C GLU A 356 20.47 -0.86 8.41
N ILE A 357 19.89 -1.90 7.79
CA ILE A 357 18.54 -2.36 8.05
C ILE A 357 18.61 -3.82 8.49
N THR A 358 18.17 -4.10 9.72
CA THR A 358 18.19 -5.45 10.29
C THR A 358 16.76 -5.96 10.51
N PRO A 359 16.29 -6.96 9.72
CA PRO A 359 15.05 -7.66 9.97
C PRO A 359 15.25 -8.77 11.03
N ALA A 360 14.28 -8.93 11.93
CA ALA A 360 14.25 -9.99 12.94
C ALA A 360 12.82 -10.51 13.13
N VAL A 361 12.69 -11.75 13.62
CA VAL A 361 11.39 -12.32 14.04
C VAL A 361 11.52 -12.69 15.50
N ILE A 362 10.57 -12.24 16.32
CA ILE A 362 10.49 -12.65 17.72
C ILE A 362 9.11 -13.23 18.02
N ARG A 363 9.01 -14.06 19.06
CA ARG A 363 7.72 -14.48 19.60
C ARG A 363 7.41 -13.64 20.82
N ARG A 364 6.23 -13.02 20.83
CA ARG A 364 5.79 -12.19 21.94
C ARG A 364 4.60 -12.81 22.64
N SER A 365 4.70 -12.95 23.96
CA SER A 365 3.60 -13.42 24.79
C SER A 365 2.75 -12.23 25.22
N TYR A 366 1.47 -12.30 24.92
CA TYR A 366 0.42 -11.43 25.42
C TYR A 366 -0.50 -12.25 26.36
N PRO A 367 -1.35 -11.62 27.19
CA PRO A 367 -2.29 -12.34 28.04
C PRO A 367 -3.23 -13.28 27.24
N ALA A 368 -3.51 -12.96 25.98
CA ALA A 368 -4.38 -13.72 25.10
C ALA A 368 -3.69 -14.86 24.32
N GLY A 369 -2.37 -15.05 24.47
CA GLY A 369 -1.60 -16.04 23.69
C GLY A 369 -0.24 -15.52 23.20
N SER A 370 0.34 -16.20 22.21
CA SER A 370 1.63 -15.81 21.61
C SER A 370 1.47 -15.32 20.17
N TRP A 371 2.22 -14.30 19.80
CA TRP A 371 2.23 -13.72 18.45
C TRP A 371 3.63 -13.81 17.85
N ASP A 372 3.69 -14.02 16.52
CA ASP A 372 4.91 -13.82 15.75
C ASP A 372 5.01 -12.32 15.39
N GLU A 373 6.04 -11.64 15.88
CA GLU A 373 6.28 -10.21 15.67
C GLU A 373 7.51 -10.03 14.77
N LEU A 374 7.28 -9.41 13.61
CA LEU A 374 8.30 -9.06 12.64
C LEU A 374 8.87 -7.68 13.00
N ILE A 375 10.14 -7.64 13.39
CA ILE A 375 10.82 -6.41 13.79
C ILE A 375 11.76 -5.98 12.68
N VAL A 376 11.74 -4.68 12.37
CA VAL A 376 12.74 -4.05 11.51
C VAL A 376 13.45 -2.97 12.30
N THR A 377 14.79 -3.02 12.31
CA THR A 377 15.63 -2.01 12.95
C THR A 377 16.37 -1.23 11.87
N PHE A 378 16.18 0.09 11.85
CA PHE A 378 16.92 1.03 11.03
C PHE A 378 18.01 1.67 11.88
N VAL A 379 19.27 1.57 11.43
CA VAL A 379 20.42 2.18 12.09
C VAL A 379 20.84 3.42 11.30
N PHE A 380 20.77 4.58 11.95
CA PHE A 380 21.08 5.88 11.36
C PHE A 380 22.33 6.48 12.01
N GLU A 381 23.23 7.02 11.20
CA GLU A 381 24.40 7.77 11.66
C GLU A 381 24.26 9.25 11.33
N ARG A 382 24.52 10.12 12.31
CA ARG A 382 24.34 11.57 12.12
C ARG A 382 25.41 12.18 11.23
N ARG A 383 25.00 13.09 10.35
CA ARG A 383 25.88 13.99 9.59
C ARG A 383 26.39 15.13 10.49
N TYR A 384 27.47 14.87 11.20
CA TYR A 384 27.98 15.80 12.21
C TYR A 384 28.67 17.07 11.66
N MET A 385 29.00 17.13 10.35
CA MET A 385 29.82 18.21 9.78
C MET A 385 29.21 19.61 9.95
N TRP A 386 27.87 19.72 9.86
CA TRP A 386 27.18 20.98 10.10
C TRP A 386 27.41 21.47 11.55
N TYR A 387 27.29 20.57 12.53
CA TYR A 387 27.57 20.88 13.93
C TYR A 387 29.04 21.20 14.16
N PHE A 388 29.97 20.55 13.44
CA PHE A 388 31.38 20.89 13.50
C PHE A 388 31.65 22.35 13.10
N LEU A 389 31.13 22.76 11.94
CA LEU A 389 31.34 24.11 11.42
C LEU A 389 30.57 25.19 12.19
N GLN A 390 29.38 24.88 12.69
CA GLN A 390 28.50 25.85 13.35
C GLN A 390 28.70 25.91 14.86
N ALA A 391 29.11 24.81 15.52
CA ALA A 391 29.30 24.75 16.97
C ALA A 391 30.76 24.69 17.39
N TYR A 392 31.53 23.74 16.87
CA TYR A 392 32.90 23.51 17.34
C TYR A 392 33.88 24.58 16.84
N LEU A 393 33.79 24.97 15.56
CA LEU A 393 34.71 25.93 14.97
C LEU A 393 34.57 27.36 15.58
N PRO A 394 33.37 27.93 15.77
CA PRO A 394 33.24 29.26 16.37
C PRO A 394 33.67 29.28 17.84
N THR A 395 33.38 28.21 18.59
CA THR A 395 33.77 28.10 20.00
C THR A 395 35.29 27.99 20.15
N PHE A 396 35.94 27.27 19.23
CA PHE A 396 37.40 27.26 19.12
C PHE A 396 37.96 28.67 18.91
N PHE A 397 37.44 29.45 17.94
CA PHE A 397 37.90 30.82 17.73
C PHE A 397 37.68 31.74 18.94
N SER A 398 36.55 31.61 19.63
CA SER A 398 36.26 32.40 20.84
C SER A 398 37.28 32.15 21.96
N ILE A 399 37.74 30.91 22.13
CA ILE A 399 38.79 30.55 23.09
C ILE A 399 40.14 31.16 22.69
N PHE A 400 40.51 31.09 21.41
CA PHE A 400 41.75 31.70 20.92
C PHE A 400 41.74 33.23 21.10
N ILE A 401 40.60 33.88 20.84
CA ILE A 401 40.43 35.32 21.08
C ILE A 401 40.64 35.64 22.57
N SER A 402 40.15 34.80 23.48
CA SER A 402 40.36 35.03 24.92
C SER A 402 41.85 34.95 25.30
N TRP A 403 42.67 34.16 24.61
CA TRP A 403 44.12 34.08 24.85
C TRP A 403 44.91 35.25 24.28
N LEU A 404 44.37 35.98 23.29
CA LEU A 404 45.01 37.21 22.80
C LEU A 404 45.17 38.25 23.91
N ALA A 405 44.31 38.21 24.94
CA ALA A 405 44.42 39.05 26.12
C ALA A 405 45.79 38.92 26.80
N PHE A 406 46.34 37.70 26.90
CA PHE A 406 47.65 37.47 27.51
C PHE A 406 48.79 38.17 26.74
N SER A 407 48.64 38.31 25.43
CA SER A 407 49.66 38.92 24.55
C SER A 407 49.68 40.46 24.60
N LEU A 408 48.64 41.12 25.11
CA LEU A 408 48.53 42.59 25.15
C LEU A 408 49.37 43.29 26.22
N GLY A 409 50.12 42.51 27.02
CA GLY A 409 50.92 43.02 28.13
C GLY A 409 50.07 43.41 29.36
N PRO A 410 50.64 43.31 30.58
CA PRO A 410 49.89 43.39 31.82
C PRO A 410 49.30 44.76 32.14
N HIS A 411 49.82 45.81 31.50
CA HIS A 411 49.37 47.18 31.70
C HIS A 411 48.08 47.53 30.93
N ALA A 412 47.70 46.73 29.92
CA ALA A 412 46.52 46.95 29.09
C ALA A 412 45.25 46.29 29.69
N ILE A 413 44.88 46.68 30.93
CA ILE A 413 43.75 46.06 31.66
C ILE A 413 42.41 46.23 30.91
N THR A 414 42.11 47.43 30.42
CA THR A 414 40.81 47.71 29.74
C THR A 414 40.61 46.86 28.48
N PRO A 415 41.56 46.79 27.52
CA PRO A 415 41.44 45.88 26.38
C PRO A 415 41.29 44.40 26.77
N ARG A 416 42.04 43.94 27.78
CA ARG A 416 41.96 42.55 28.27
C ARG A 416 40.57 42.22 28.83
N THR A 417 39.99 43.11 29.63
CA THR A 417 38.63 42.95 30.19
C THR A 417 37.60 42.86 29.07
N VAL A 418 37.66 43.76 28.08
CA VAL A 418 36.71 43.78 26.97
C VAL A 418 36.76 42.48 26.16
N ILE A 419 37.97 41.99 25.84
CA ILE A 419 38.14 40.75 25.08
C ILE A 419 37.61 39.54 25.87
N GLY A 420 37.97 39.40 27.15
CA GLY A 420 37.57 38.26 27.97
C GLY A 420 36.07 38.21 28.26
N VAL A 421 35.45 39.35 28.61
CA VAL A 421 34.00 39.42 28.88
C VAL A 421 33.20 39.17 27.61
N ASN A 422 33.60 39.75 26.47
CA ASN A 422 32.91 39.51 25.20
C ASN A 422 33.05 38.06 24.72
N ALA A 423 34.21 37.43 24.91
CA ALA A 423 34.40 36.01 24.61
C ALA A 423 33.49 35.12 25.46
N LEU A 424 33.41 35.38 26.78
CA LEU A 424 32.54 34.62 27.68
C LEU A 424 31.06 34.80 27.31
N LEU A 425 30.65 36.04 27.05
CA LEU A 425 29.28 36.36 26.67
C LEU A 425 28.90 35.69 25.34
N SER A 426 29.80 35.72 24.35
CA SER A 426 29.63 35.02 23.06
C SER A 426 29.46 33.51 23.27
N MET A 427 30.28 32.88 24.13
CA MET A 427 30.17 31.45 24.44
C MET A 427 28.84 31.08 25.11
N ILE A 428 28.36 31.88 26.06
CA ILE A 428 27.07 31.66 26.74
C ILE A 428 25.91 31.77 25.76
N PHE A 429 25.92 32.79 24.89
CA PHE A 429 24.89 32.93 23.85
C PHE A 429 24.91 31.77 22.87
N HIS A 430 26.09 31.34 22.45
CA HIS A 430 26.25 30.24 21.52
C HIS A 430 25.75 28.91 22.11
N PHE A 431 26.07 28.62 23.38
CA PHE A 431 25.54 27.47 24.11
C PHE A 431 24.00 27.49 24.16
N GLY A 432 23.42 28.63 24.51
CA GLY A 432 21.97 28.81 24.52
C GLY A 432 21.33 28.65 23.15
N SER A 433 22.02 29.01 22.07
CA SER A 433 21.53 28.81 20.70
C SER A 433 21.48 27.33 20.31
N ILE A 434 22.53 26.57 20.61
CA ILE A 434 22.60 25.12 20.31
C ILE A 434 21.52 24.37 21.09
N MET A 435 21.37 24.65 22.39
CA MET A 435 20.44 23.96 23.27
C MET A 435 18.96 24.20 22.93
N LYS A 436 18.63 25.24 22.15
CA LYS A 436 17.25 25.47 21.66
C LYS A 436 16.82 24.50 20.57
N ASN A 437 17.78 23.97 19.81
CA ASN A 437 17.53 23.08 18.66
C ASN A 437 17.61 21.60 19.05
N LEU A 438 17.77 21.30 20.35
CA LEU A 438 17.92 19.94 20.85
C LEU A 438 16.83 19.62 21.87
N PRO A 439 16.39 18.35 21.96
CA PRO A 439 15.42 17.96 22.96
C PRO A 439 16.02 18.09 24.36
N ARG A 440 15.14 18.34 25.33
CA ARG A 440 15.52 18.38 26.75
C ARG A 440 15.72 16.95 27.24
N VAL A 441 16.96 16.57 27.43
CA VAL A 441 17.37 15.30 28.07
C VAL A 441 18.02 15.58 29.43
N SER A 442 17.91 14.63 30.36
CA SER A 442 18.44 14.76 31.72
C SER A 442 19.91 14.37 31.86
N TYR A 443 20.46 13.64 30.90
CA TYR A 443 21.85 13.20 30.87
C TYR A 443 22.75 14.18 30.10
N ILE A 444 24.07 14.04 30.29
CA ILE A 444 25.09 14.90 29.70
C ILE A 444 25.42 14.41 28.29
N LYS A 445 25.42 15.32 27.31
CA LYS A 445 25.82 15.05 25.93
C LYS A 445 27.28 15.42 25.69
N ALA A 446 27.95 14.82 24.71
CA ALA A 446 29.33 15.15 24.36
C ALA A 446 29.52 16.65 24.09
N ILE A 447 28.59 17.27 23.35
CA ILE A 447 28.60 18.73 23.11
C ILE A 447 28.48 19.56 24.39
N ASP A 448 27.79 19.09 25.43
CA ASP A 448 27.69 19.80 26.71
C ASP A 448 29.05 19.83 27.40
N ILE A 449 29.81 18.72 27.36
CA ILE A 449 31.17 18.63 27.88
C ILE A 449 32.10 19.60 27.15
N TRP A 450 32.05 19.62 25.81
CA TRP A 450 32.83 20.57 25.01
C TRP A 450 32.55 22.01 25.41
N MET A 451 31.28 22.39 25.49
CA MET A 451 30.85 23.75 25.77
C MET A 451 31.18 24.18 27.20
N LEU A 452 30.93 23.33 28.20
CA LEU A 452 31.23 23.61 29.61
C LEU A 452 32.74 23.72 29.88
N CYS A 453 33.55 22.82 29.32
CA CYS A 453 35.01 22.91 29.43
C CYS A 453 35.53 24.17 28.76
N SER A 454 35.06 24.48 27.54
CA SER A 454 35.44 25.69 26.81
C SER A 454 35.07 26.98 27.55
N MET A 455 33.85 27.08 28.08
CA MET A 455 33.43 28.20 28.93
C MET A 455 34.29 28.33 30.19
N THR A 456 34.68 27.21 30.79
CA THR A 456 35.59 27.19 31.95
C THR A 456 36.97 27.75 31.58
N PHE A 457 37.54 27.41 30.42
CA PHE A 457 38.82 27.99 29.97
C PHE A 457 38.75 29.51 29.79
N VAL A 458 37.67 30.02 29.18
CA VAL A 458 37.46 31.47 29.04
C VAL A 458 37.28 32.12 30.42
N PHE A 459 36.53 31.50 31.32
CA PHE A 459 36.36 32.00 32.68
C PHE A 459 37.67 32.03 33.48
N LEU A 460 38.51 31.00 33.37
CA LEU A 460 39.84 30.96 33.98
C LEU A 460 40.75 32.07 33.43
N SER A 461 40.60 32.48 32.16
CA SER A 461 41.32 33.63 31.61
C SER A 461 40.91 34.96 32.25
N LEU A 462 39.65 35.10 32.69
CA LEU A 462 39.19 36.26 33.45
C LEU A 462 39.67 36.25 34.90
N ILE A 463 39.83 35.07 35.51
CA ILE A 463 40.45 34.94 36.84
C ILE A 463 41.91 35.37 36.78
N GLU A 464 42.64 34.94 35.75
CA GLU A 464 44.02 35.37 35.48
C GLU A 464 44.09 36.90 35.41
N LEU A 465 43.21 37.52 34.62
CA LEU A 465 43.10 38.98 34.52
C LEU A 465 42.81 39.65 35.87
N ALA A 466 41.92 39.08 36.70
CA ALA A 466 41.61 39.62 38.02
C ALA A 466 42.84 39.58 38.95
N ILE A 467 43.63 38.50 38.89
CA ILE A 467 44.87 38.35 39.64
C ILE A 467 45.92 39.36 39.18
N VAL A 468 46.09 39.53 37.86
CA VAL A 468 47.02 40.52 37.27
C VAL A 468 46.60 41.93 37.65
N GLY A 469 45.31 42.27 37.53
CA GLY A 469 44.78 43.58 37.89
C GLY A 469 44.97 43.92 39.37
N TYR A 470 44.68 42.98 40.27
CA TYR A 470 44.86 43.18 41.72
C TYR A 470 46.34 43.39 42.08
N LYS A 471 47.25 42.62 41.48
CA LYS A 471 48.70 42.78 41.73
C LYS A 471 49.26 44.04 41.09
N SER A 472 48.75 44.44 39.92
CA SER A 472 49.15 45.67 39.24
C SER A 472 48.86 46.92 40.08
N GLN A 473 47.80 46.90 40.90
CA GLN A 473 47.48 48.03 41.79
C GLN A 473 48.53 48.26 42.89
N LYS A 474 49.30 47.23 43.28
CA LYS A 474 50.25 47.29 44.41
C LYS A 474 51.64 47.86 44.06
N ASN A 475 51.85 48.48 42.89
CA ASN A 475 53.02 49.28 42.45
C ASN A 475 54.40 48.94 43.09
N SER A 476 54.71 47.64 43.23
CA SER A 476 55.97 47.17 43.79
C SER A 476 56.81 46.52 42.70
N PRO A 477 58.14 46.75 42.63
CA PRO A 477 58.99 46.19 41.58
C PRO A 477 58.98 44.66 41.53
N ASP A 478 58.80 43.99 42.68
CA ASP A 478 58.67 42.53 42.75
C ASP A 478 57.33 42.02 42.19
N ASN A 479 56.26 42.81 42.33
CA ASN A 479 54.95 42.47 41.78
C ASN A 479 54.93 42.57 40.24
N LEU A 480 55.67 43.53 39.66
CA LEU A 480 55.80 43.67 38.21
C LEU A 480 56.45 42.43 37.57
N LYS A 481 57.58 41.96 38.15
CA LYS A 481 58.25 40.73 37.71
C LYS A 481 57.35 39.50 37.85
N LEU A 482 56.55 39.45 38.92
CA LEU A 482 55.62 38.35 39.17
C LEU A 482 54.46 38.32 38.16
N ILE A 483 53.93 39.49 37.78
CA ILE A 483 52.86 39.62 36.79
C ILE A 483 53.34 39.17 35.41
N GLU A 484 54.51 39.63 34.96
CA GLU A 484 55.08 39.19 33.67
C GLU A 484 55.31 37.68 33.63
N LYS A 485 55.70 37.08 34.77
CA LYS A 485 55.87 35.63 34.88
C LYS A 485 54.53 34.90 34.79
N ILE A 486 53.47 35.42 35.40
CA ILE A 486 52.11 34.85 35.32
C ILE A 486 51.60 34.88 33.88
N ASP A 487 51.68 36.03 33.21
CA ASP A 487 51.27 36.18 31.79
C ASP A 487 52.03 35.19 30.89
N LYS A 488 53.36 35.09 31.03
CA LYS A 488 54.19 34.15 30.25
C LYS A 488 53.81 32.69 30.48
N ILE A 489 53.50 32.32 31.73
CA ILE A 489 53.04 30.97 32.06
C ILE A 489 51.64 30.74 31.46
N ALA A 490 50.72 31.70 31.57
CA ALA A 490 49.37 31.59 31.04
C ALA A 490 49.35 31.41 29.52
N CYS A 491 50.18 32.16 28.79
CA CYS A 491 50.38 32.03 27.34
C CYS A 491 50.74 30.60 26.88
N PHE A 492 51.42 29.81 27.72
CA PHE A 492 51.78 28.44 27.39
C PHE A 492 50.81 27.42 28.00
N LEU A 493 50.45 27.60 29.27
CA LEU A 493 49.65 26.66 30.04
C LEU A 493 48.22 26.51 29.48
N PHE A 494 47.56 27.62 29.13
CA PHE A 494 46.18 27.57 28.63
C PHE A 494 46.08 26.84 27.28
N PRO A 495 46.89 27.18 26.25
CA PRO A 495 46.90 26.43 25.00
C PRO A 495 47.31 24.96 25.17
N ALA A 496 48.31 24.67 26.02
CA ALA A 496 48.75 23.30 26.28
C ALA A 496 47.63 22.47 26.94
N ALA A 497 46.98 23.00 27.98
CA ALA A 497 45.88 22.33 28.66
C ALA A 497 44.67 22.12 27.74
N PHE A 498 44.32 23.11 26.92
CA PHE A 498 43.23 22.97 25.95
C PHE A 498 43.58 21.96 24.84
N SER A 499 44.85 21.88 24.42
CA SER A 499 45.31 20.88 23.46
C SER A 499 45.19 19.46 24.02
N VAL A 500 45.57 19.25 25.29
CA VAL A 500 45.37 17.97 25.99
C VAL A 500 43.89 17.63 26.08
N PHE A 501 43.04 18.59 26.44
CA PHE A 501 41.58 18.41 26.45
C PHE A 501 41.06 17.97 25.07
N ASN A 502 41.49 18.63 23.99
CA ASN A 502 41.10 18.26 22.63
C ASN A 502 41.49 16.82 22.29
N ILE A 503 42.73 16.42 22.59
CA ILE A 503 43.19 15.05 22.33
C ILE A 503 42.30 14.04 23.05
N ILE A 504 42.00 14.27 24.33
CA ILE A 504 41.15 13.37 25.13
C ILE A 504 39.72 13.36 24.58
N TYR A 505 39.15 14.53 24.29
CA TYR A 505 37.79 14.69 23.81
C TYR A 505 37.58 13.98 22.47
N TRP A 506 38.43 14.27 21.47
CA TRP A 506 38.33 13.70 20.14
C TRP A 506 38.68 12.20 20.11
N ALA A 507 39.52 11.72 21.03
CA ALA A 507 39.76 10.28 21.19
C ALA A 507 38.54 9.53 21.76
N ARG A 508 37.73 10.18 22.62
CA ARG A 508 36.53 9.57 23.22
C ARG A 508 35.28 9.67 22.34
N TYR A 509 35.07 10.82 21.69
CA TYR A 509 33.82 11.14 20.99
C TYR A 509 33.96 11.31 19.49
N GLY A 510 35.17 11.62 19.00
CA GLY A 510 35.39 12.06 17.62
C GLY A 510 35.30 10.96 16.58
N PHE A 511 36.40 10.24 16.39
CA PHE A 511 36.53 9.28 15.30
C PHE A 511 36.47 7.85 15.84
N LYS A 512 35.25 7.34 16.02
CA LYS A 512 35.06 5.88 15.97
C LYS A 512 35.25 5.50 14.51
N ILE A 513 36.48 5.14 14.13
CA ILE A 513 36.75 4.49 12.83
C ILE A 513 36.05 3.12 12.93
N GLY A 514 34.82 3.07 12.43
CA GLY A 514 34.03 1.85 12.24
C GLY A 514 34.05 1.43 10.78
#